data_AF-A0A2A6BWW3-F1
#
_entry.id   AF-A0A2A6BWW3-F1
#
_cell.length_a   1.000
_cell.length_b   1.000
_cell.length_c   1.000
_cell.angle_alpha   90.00
_cell.angle_beta   90.00
_cell.angle_gamma   90.00
#
_symmetry.space_group_name_H-M   'P 1'
#
loop_
_entity.id
_entity.type
_entity.pdbx_description
1 polymer ?
#
loop_
_entity_poly.entity_id
_entity_poly.type
_entity_poly.pdbx_seq_one_letter_code
_entity_poly.pdbx_strand_id
1 'polypeptide(L)'
;MKPRFQKGNQRSPKSAHLPPDSPNGTAENKQPTLHSTTSTLTSSDLVSSLESLPRHLILQIIDEDPENALAMRATSRFIKSCVDEYAMMGPSLQLVEELIISGPIKDSQKICLSLIVPRHNSFHLELRLIRHPCYKKVRLMRKFMWNGNRDNNLFQVNIQIGFEGAFEYFSQSIGNNIGKVVIERFEGQLFPKLFNGKEFHHLDVSHTIFTQTEADKLNNTIRDHSVEQLTLTVGKVVMSDPVRIVLQLSNLLSSLRIYQTDNVEINSDSAYFFGVVEGDWPRIIADMFTRKLDKLCIENYWFPEYLSTMCADKLKEALPLLGKQLWFAASYGGYEGAKRKHKDYLVEGKVRFSKRQSISAPIRECQAQIKKT
;
A
#
# COMPACT_ATOMS: atom_id res chain seq x y z
N MET A 1 -27.33 36.30 22.50
CA MET A 1 -26.71 37.02 21.38
C MET A 1 -26.68 36.10 20.16
N LYS A 2 -27.44 36.44 19.12
CA LYS A 2 -27.46 35.75 17.80
C LYS A 2 -26.58 36.53 16.82
N PRO A 3 -25.98 35.87 15.81
CA PRO A 3 -25.78 36.51 14.53
C PRO A 3 -26.61 35.82 13.43
N ARG A 4 -27.42 36.64 12.78
CA ARG A 4 -28.03 36.42 11.46
C ARG A 4 -26.93 36.51 10.40
N PHE A 5 -26.91 35.58 9.44
CA PHE A 5 -26.50 35.89 8.07
C PHE A 5 -27.41 35.14 7.10
N GLN A 6 -28.17 35.93 6.32
CA GLN A 6 -28.86 35.54 5.10
C GLN A 6 -28.12 36.15 3.91
N LYS A 7 -28.17 35.40 2.80
CA LYS A 7 -28.08 35.77 1.35
C LYS A 7 -27.23 34.68 0.69
N GLY A 8 -27.74 33.80 -0.17
CA GLY A 8 -28.78 33.98 -1.18
C GLY A 8 -28.09 34.04 -2.53
N ASN A 9 -28.13 32.95 -3.30
CA ASN A 9 -28.00 32.96 -4.76
C ASN A 9 -28.42 31.59 -5.33
N GLN A 10 -29.70 31.51 -5.72
CA GLN A 10 -30.21 30.50 -6.62
C GLN A 10 -29.84 30.87 -8.06
N ARG A 11 -29.24 29.94 -8.81
CA ARG A 11 -29.14 30.00 -10.27
C ARG A 11 -29.27 28.58 -10.84
N SER A 12 -30.39 28.35 -11.50
CA SER A 12 -30.66 27.36 -12.57
C SER A 12 -31.97 27.81 -13.24
N PRO A 13 -32.31 27.41 -14.48
CA PRO A 13 -31.56 26.66 -15.50
C PRO A 13 -31.55 27.39 -16.88
N LYS A 14 -30.62 27.03 -17.78
CA LYS A 14 -30.72 27.39 -19.21
C LYS A 14 -31.07 26.15 -20.02
N SER A 15 -32.32 26.13 -20.48
CA SER A 15 -32.87 25.28 -21.52
C SER A 15 -32.17 25.58 -22.85
N ALA A 16 -31.75 24.54 -23.58
CA ALA A 16 -31.22 24.64 -24.93
C ALA A 16 -32.25 24.08 -25.92
N HIS A 17 -32.60 24.94 -26.86
CA HIS A 17 -33.56 24.77 -27.96
C HIS A 17 -33.17 23.66 -28.94
N LEU A 18 -34.18 22.89 -29.35
CA LEU A 18 -34.24 22.14 -30.61
C LEU A 18 -34.40 23.11 -31.80
N PRO A 19 -33.82 22.80 -32.97
CA PRO A 19 -34.27 23.35 -34.24
C PRO A 19 -35.24 22.41 -34.99
N PRO A 20 -36.04 22.95 -35.93
CA PRO A 20 -37.25 22.34 -36.45
C PRO A 20 -37.10 21.61 -37.79
N ASP A 21 -38.19 20.92 -38.13
CA ASP A 21 -38.54 20.20 -39.36
C ASP A 21 -38.24 20.91 -40.69
N SER A 22 -37.95 20.11 -41.73
CA SER A 22 -38.24 20.33 -43.17
C SER A 22 -37.85 19.07 -43.98
N PRO A 23 -38.30 18.87 -45.24
CA PRO A 23 -39.65 18.45 -45.61
C PRO A 23 -39.67 17.20 -46.53
N ASN A 24 -40.88 16.68 -46.75
CA ASN A 24 -41.24 15.66 -47.74
C ASN A 24 -40.59 15.88 -49.13
N GLY A 25 -39.95 14.83 -49.65
CA GLY A 25 -39.56 14.70 -51.04
C GLY A 25 -39.96 13.33 -51.57
N THR A 26 -41.10 13.28 -52.28
CA THR A 26 -41.58 12.14 -53.06
C THR A 26 -40.73 12.03 -54.33
N ALA A 27 -40.00 10.93 -54.49
CA ALA A 27 -39.37 10.59 -55.76
C ALA A 27 -39.54 9.08 -56.02
N GLU A 28 -40.41 8.77 -56.97
CA GLU A 28 -40.45 7.49 -57.67
C GLU A 28 -39.06 7.17 -58.23
N ASN A 29 -38.50 6.01 -57.89
CA ASN A 29 -37.40 5.47 -58.66
C ASN A 29 -37.60 3.98 -58.92
N LYS A 30 -37.50 3.66 -60.21
CA LYS A 30 -37.78 2.38 -60.85
C LYS A 30 -36.79 1.31 -60.37
N GLN A 31 -37.32 0.14 -60.06
CA GLN A 31 -36.58 -1.09 -59.83
C GLN A 31 -35.70 -1.46 -61.04
N PRO A 32 -34.42 -1.83 -60.83
CA PRO A 32 -33.76 -2.84 -61.61
C PRO A 32 -33.84 -4.17 -60.86
N THR A 33 -34.58 -5.12 -61.45
CA THR A 33 -34.70 -6.50 -61.01
C THR A 33 -33.34 -7.19 -61.16
N LEU A 34 -32.53 -7.18 -60.10
CA LEU A 34 -31.35 -8.04 -59.95
C LEU A 34 -31.79 -9.35 -59.30
N HIS A 35 -31.52 -10.46 -60.00
CA HIS A 35 -31.73 -11.81 -59.49
C HIS A 35 -30.83 -12.04 -58.27
N SER A 36 -31.38 -11.84 -57.08
CA SER A 36 -30.81 -12.28 -55.82
C SER A 36 -30.84 -13.80 -55.76
N THR A 37 -29.71 -14.44 -56.08
CA THR A 37 -29.41 -15.79 -55.60
C THR A 37 -29.27 -15.73 -54.09
N THR A 38 -30.39 -15.97 -53.41
CA THR A 38 -30.47 -16.14 -51.95
C THR A 38 -29.72 -17.41 -51.57
N SER A 39 -28.39 -17.33 -51.47
CA SER A 39 -27.63 -18.31 -50.72
C SER A 39 -28.04 -18.18 -49.27
N THR A 40 -28.91 -19.08 -48.82
CA THR A 40 -29.21 -19.33 -47.41
C THR A 40 -27.92 -19.79 -46.74
N LEU A 41 -27.07 -18.83 -46.38
CA LEU A 41 -25.98 -19.01 -45.43
C LEU A 41 -26.64 -19.39 -44.11
N THR A 42 -26.56 -20.68 -43.80
CA THR A 42 -26.95 -21.22 -42.50
C THR A 42 -26.11 -20.54 -41.43
N SER A 43 -26.77 -19.97 -40.42
CA SER A 43 -26.19 -19.26 -39.26
C SER A 43 -25.16 -20.09 -38.45
N SER A 44 -24.94 -21.36 -38.83
CA SER A 44 -23.99 -22.28 -38.20
C SER A 44 -22.52 -22.05 -38.58
N ASP A 45 -22.22 -21.34 -39.67
CA ASP A 45 -20.88 -21.39 -40.28
C ASP A 45 -19.99 -20.16 -40.01
N LEU A 46 -20.40 -19.27 -39.09
CA LEU A 46 -19.64 -18.05 -38.75
C LEU A 46 -19.00 -18.14 -37.35
N VAL A 47 -18.57 -19.32 -36.92
CA VAL A 47 -17.65 -19.42 -35.78
C VAL A 47 -16.31 -18.87 -36.25
N SER A 48 -15.84 -17.80 -35.61
CA SER A 48 -14.55 -17.19 -35.92
C SER A 48 -13.43 -18.24 -35.83
N SER A 49 -12.47 -18.24 -36.76
CA SER A 49 -11.30 -19.13 -36.72
C SER A 49 -10.49 -19.00 -35.43
N LEU A 50 -10.63 -17.88 -34.71
CA LEU A 50 -10.03 -17.70 -33.38
C LEU A 50 -10.75 -18.52 -32.31
N GLU A 51 -12.07 -18.67 -32.41
CA GLU A 51 -12.88 -19.44 -31.46
C GLU A 51 -12.79 -20.94 -31.68
N SER A 52 -12.32 -21.40 -32.85
CA SER A 52 -12.02 -22.81 -33.10
C SER A 52 -10.66 -23.26 -32.54
N LEU A 53 -9.82 -22.33 -32.06
CA LEU A 53 -8.55 -22.68 -31.44
C LEU A 53 -8.75 -23.41 -30.10
N PRO A 54 -7.93 -24.43 -29.79
CA PRO A 54 -7.84 -24.98 -28.46
C PRO A 54 -7.59 -23.90 -27.40
N ARG A 55 -8.29 -24.02 -26.27
CA ARG A 55 -8.23 -23.06 -25.15
C ARG A 55 -6.80 -22.68 -24.74
N HIS A 56 -5.90 -23.65 -24.65
CA HIS A 56 -4.51 -23.39 -24.24
C HIS A 56 -3.75 -22.47 -25.22
N LEU A 57 -4.03 -22.53 -26.52
CA LEU A 57 -3.43 -21.63 -27.50
C LEU A 57 -3.95 -20.20 -27.35
N ILE A 58 -5.24 -20.04 -27.02
CA ILE A 58 -5.81 -18.72 -26.75
C ILE A 58 -5.18 -18.10 -25.51
N LEU A 59 -4.97 -18.90 -24.46
CA LEU A 59 -4.27 -18.44 -23.26
C LEU A 59 -2.82 -18.03 -23.57
N GLN A 60 -2.12 -18.77 -24.43
CA GLN A 60 -0.79 -18.37 -24.93
C GLN A 60 -0.83 -17.07 -25.73
N ILE A 61 -1.82 -16.87 -26.60
CA ILE A 61 -1.99 -15.61 -27.34
C ILE A 61 -2.19 -14.42 -26.37
N ILE A 62 -2.97 -14.62 -25.30
CA ILE A 62 -3.16 -13.59 -24.28
C ILE A 62 -1.86 -13.32 -23.51
N ASP A 63 -1.04 -14.35 -23.26
CA ASP A 63 0.25 -14.23 -22.59
C ASP A 63 1.27 -13.44 -23.41
N GLU A 64 1.26 -13.61 -24.74
CA GLU A 64 2.11 -12.86 -25.68
C GLU A 64 1.71 -11.37 -25.79
N ASP A 65 0.42 -11.05 -25.64
CA ASP A 65 -0.09 -9.67 -25.73
C ASP A 65 -1.16 -9.35 -24.67
N PRO A 66 -0.74 -9.20 -23.40
CA PRO A 66 -1.66 -9.00 -22.30
C PRO A 66 -2.32 -7.62 -22.30
N GLU A 67 -1.73 -6.62 -22.98
CA GLU A 67 -2.30 -5.28 -23.07
C GLU A 67 -3.60 -5.28 -23.89
N ASN A 68 -3.70 -6.16 -24.88
CA ASN A 68 -4.90 -6.32 -25.70
C ASN A 68 -5.95 -7.27 -25.10
N ALA A 69 -5.68 -7.91 -23.96
CA ALA A 69 -6.59 -8.85 -23.31
C ALA A 69 -7.96 -8.21 -22.97
N LEU A 70 -7.99 -6.91 -22.63
CA LEU A 70 -9.24 -6.18 -22.38
C LEU A 70 -10.08 -6.02 -23.64
N ALA A 71 -9.46 -5.72 -24.78
CA ALA A 71 -10.14 -5.64 -26.07
C ALA A 71 -10.62 -7.03 -26.49
N MET A 72 -9.79 -8.06 -26.37
CA MET A 72 -10.15 -9.45 -26.62
C MET A 72 -11.37 -9.88 -25.80
N ARG A 73 -11.41 -9.52 -24.51
CA ARG A 73 -12.54 -9.80 -23.61
C ARG A 73 -13.88 -9.25 -24.10
N ALA A 74 -13.88 -8.16 -24.88
CA ALA A 74 -15.08 -7.55 -25.43
C ALA A 74 -15.58 -8.18 -26.74
N THR A 75 -14.79 -9.05 -27.38
CA THR A 75 -15.08 -9.60 -28.72
C THR A 75 -16.16 -10.68 -28.70
N SER A 76 -16.08 -11.64 -27.77
CA SER A 76 -17.02 -12.77 -27.72
C SER A 76 -17.15 -13.39 -26.33
N ARG A 77 -18.18 -14.21 -26.12
CA ARG A 77 -18.40 -14.92 -24.85
C ARG A 77 -17.31 -15.94 -24.56
N PHE A 78 -16.82 -16.64 -25.58
CA PHE A 78 -15.78 -17.66 -25.42
C PHE A 78 -14.43 -17.02 -25.10
N ILE A 79 -14.02 -15.99 -25.86
CA ILE A 79 -12.78 -15.26 -25.60
C ILE A 79 -12.84 -14.58 -24.23
N LYS A 80 -13.98 -13.99 -23.86
CA LYS A 80 -14.20 -13.46 -22.51
C LYS A 80 -13.93 -14.51 -21.42
N SER A 81 -14.46 -15.73 -21.57
CA SER A 81 -14.21 -16.80 -20.61
C SER A 81 -12.73 -17.18 -20.52
N CYS A 82 -12.00 -17.19 -21.65
CA CYS A 82 -10.58 -17.48 -21.66
C CYS A 82 -9.77 -16.37 -20.97
N VAL A 83 -10.09 -15.10 -21.23
CA VAL A 83 -9.45 -13.95 -20.56
C VAL A 83 -9.76 -13.94 -19.07
N ASP A 84 -11.01 -14.21 -18.67
CA ASP A 84 -11.41 -14.26 -17.26
C ASP A 84 -10.74 -15.44 -16.53
N GLU A 85 -10.44 -16.55 -17.22
CA GLU A 85 -9.65 -17.67 -16.69
C GLU A 85 -8.17 -17.31 -16.58
N TYR A 86 -7.58 -16.76 -17.64
CA TYR A 86 -6.19 -16.31 -17.66
C TYR A 86 -5.91 -15.33 -16.51
N ALA A 87 -6.83 -14.38 -16.27
CA ALA A 87 -6.71 -13.43 -15.18
C ALA A 87 -6.60 -14.13 -13.80
N MET A 88 -7.19 -15.31 -13.62
CA MET A 88 -7.14 -16.07 -12.38
C MET A 88 -5.96 -17.05 -12.30
N MET A 89 -5.28 -17.32 -13.41
CA MET A 89 -4.05 -18.12 -13.40
C MET A 89 -2.96 -17.36 -12.63
N GLY A 90 -2.20 -18.08 -11.81
CA GLY A 90 -1.15 -17.51 -10.96
C GLY A 90 -1.66 -16.82 -9.67
N PRO A 91 -2.23 -17.57 -8.70
CA PRO A 91 -2.51 -17.02 -7.35
C PRO A 91 -1.23 -16.59 -6.63
N SER A 92 -0.10 -17.23 -6.96
CA SER A 92 1.24 -16.96 -6.44
C SER A 92 1.91 -15.74 -7.06
N LEU A 93 1.37 -15.19 -8.16
CA LEU A 93 1.94 -14.00 -8.78
C LEU A 93 1.74 -12.80 -7.85
N GLN A 94 2.84 -12.16 -7.47
CA GLN A 94 2.81 -10.91 -6.72
C GLN A 94 2.36 -9.77 -7.64
N LEU A 95 1.05 -9.52 -7.70
CA LEU A 95 0.51 -8.41 -8.48
C LEU A 95 0.79 -7.06 -7.82
N VAL A 96 0.63 -6.99 -6.50
CA VAL A 96 0.74 -5.74 -5.75
C VAL A 96 2.09 -5.66 -5.07
N GLU A 97 2.89 -4.67 -5.47
CA GLU A 97 4.17 -4.39 -4.86
C GLU A 97 3.98 -3.71 -3.50
N GLU A 98 3.07 -2.74 -3.42
CA GLU A 98 2.77 -2.03 -2.19
C GLU A 98 1.26 -1.74 -2.10
N LEU A 99 0.64 -2.15 -1.00
CA LEU A 99 -0.75 -1.87 -0.67
C LEU A 99 -0.78 -0.84 0.45
N ILE A 100 -1.32 0.35 0.18
CA ILE A 100 -1.48 1.42 1.16
C ILE A 100 -2.96 1.53 1.52
N ILE A 101 -3.25 1.45 2.81
CA ILE A 101 -4.58 1.54 3.39
C ILE A 101 -4.65 2.83 4.19
N SER A 102 -5.47 3.77 3.73
CA SER A 102 -5.71 5.03 4.44
C SER A 102 -7.11 5.04 5.01
N GLY A 103 -7.21 5.01 6.35
CA GLY A 103 -8.45 4.94 7.14
C GLY A 103 -8.94 6.30 7.66
N PRO A 104 -10.22 6.35 8.06
CA PRO A 104 -11.22 7.19 7.44
C PRO A 104 -10.75 8.63 7.24
N ILE A 105 -10.85 9.10 6.00
CA ILE A 105 -10.66 10.53 5.71
C ILE A 105 -11.76 11.25 6.51
N LYS A 106 -11.37 12.11 7.45
CA LYS A 106 -12.26 12.80 8.42
C LYS A 106 -13.67 13.02 7.87
N ASP A 107 -14.66 12.50 8.60
CA ASP A 107 -16.11 12.56 8.31
C ASP A 107 -16.60 11.75 7.10
N SER A 108 -15.71 11.29 6.21
CA SER A 108 -16.07 10.32 5.19
C SER A 108 -15.88 8.92 5.77
N GLN A 109 -16.97 8.17 5.91
CA GLN A 109 -16.97 6.74 6.22
C GLN A 109 -16.37 5.93 5.04
N LYS A 110 -15.18 6.32 4.57
CA LYS A 110 -14.50 5.80 3.38
C LYS A 110 -13.06 5.48 3.68
N ILE A 111 -12.63 4.33 3.20
CA ILE A 111 -11.25 3.87 3.23
C ILE A 111 -10.71 3.97 1.82
N CYS A 112 -9.51 4.51 1.67
CA CYS A 112 -8.80 4.55 0.39
C CYS A 112 -7.79 3.40 0.38
N LEU A 113 -7.93 2.47 -0.56
CA LEU A 113 -6.90 1.51 -0.90
C LEU A 113 -6.12 2.05 -2.11
N SER A 114 -4.81 2.18 -1.94
CA SER A 114 -3.89 2.58 -2.99
C SER A 114 -2.95 1.41 -3.29
N LEU A 115 -3.03 0.87 -4.49
CA LEU A 115 -2.26 -0.28 -4.93
C LEU A 115 -1.18 0.18 -5.90
N ILE A 116 0.08 -0.08 -5.55
CA ILE A 116 1.24 0.14 -6.41
C ILE A 116 1.55 -1.18 -7.11
N VAL A 117 1.45 -1.16 -8.43
CA VAL A 117 1.47 -2.36 -9.27
C VAL A 117 2.53 -2.18 -10.36
N PRO A 118 3.47 -3.12 -10.53
CA PRO A 118 4.41 -3.09 -11.64
C PRO A 118 3.68 -2.97 -12.97
N ARG A 119 4.21 -2.18 -13.91
CA ARG A 119 3.53 -1.92 -15.19
C ARG A 119 3.10 -3.20 -15.91
N HIS A 120 4.00 -4.19 -15.97
CA HIS A 120 3.73 -5.48 -16.61
C HIS A 120 2.63 -6.30 -15.90
N ASN A 121 2.36 -6.07 -14.61
CA ASN A 121 1.29 -6.77 -13.87
C ASN A 121 -0.04 -6.01 -13.84
N SER A 122 -0.07 -4.77 -14.34
CA SER A 122 -1.23 -3.88 -14.20
C SER A 122 -2.48 -4.40 -14.89
N PHE A 123 -2.31 -5.06 -16.04
CA PHE A 123 -3.42 -5.62 -16.80
C PHE A 123 -4.09 -6.80 -16.06
N HIS A 124 -3.31 -7.67 -15.38
CA HIS A 124 -3.86 -8.80 -14.61
C HIS A 124 -4.75 -8.30 -13.47
N LEU A 125 -4.29 -7.28 -12.74
CA LEU A 125 -5.09 -6.67 -11.69
C LEU A 125 -6.36 -6.05 -12.27
N GLU A 126 -6.24 -5.31 -13.38
CA GLU A 126 -7.39 -4.66 -14.02
C GLU A 126 -8.44 -5.68 -14.48
N LEU A 127 -8.04 -6.79 -15.09
CA LEU A 127 -8.93 -7.89 -15.46
C LEU A 127 -9.63 -8.50 -14.24
N ARG A 128 -8.89 -8.78 -13.16
CA ARG A 128 -9.46 -9.31 -11.91
C ARG A 128 -10.50 -8.36 -11.31
N LEU A 129 -10.22 -7.06 -11.35
CA LEU A 129 -11.12 -6.03 -10.86
C LEU A 129 -12.40 -5.94 -11.72
N ILE A 130 -12.27 -5.79 -13.04
CA ILE A 130 -13.42 -5.60 -13.95
C ILE A 130 -14.38 -6.81 -13.94
N ARG A 131 -13.92 -8.00 -13.58
CA ARG A 131 -14.74 -9.21 -13.52
C ARG A 131 -15.88 -9.11 -12.49
N HIS A 132 -15.70 -8.35 -11.41
CA HIS A 132 -16.64 -8.39 -10.31
C HIS A 132 -17.78 -7.36 -10.45
N PRO A 133 -19.04 -7.71 -10.09
CA PRO A 133 -20.17 -6.78 -10.16
C PRO A 133 -19.96 -5.47 -9.39
N CYS A 134 -19.19 -5.52 -8.29
CA CYS A 134 -18.87 -4.34 -7.47
C CYS A 134 -17.96 -3.33 -8.17
N TYR A 135 -17.28 -3.70 -9.26
CA TYR A 135 -16.41 -2.80 -10.01
C TYR A 135 -17.13 -1.51 -10.42
N LYS A 136 -18.39 -1.59 -10.87
CA LYS A 136 -19.19 -0.42 -11.26
C LYS A 136 -19.47 0.56 -10.10
N LYS A 137 -19.38 0.08 -8.86
CA LYS A 137 -19.58 0.87 -7.63
C LYS A 137 -18.26 1.40 -7.08
N VAL A 138 -17.14 0.89 -7.58
CA VAL A 138 -15.79 1.28 -7.17
C VAL A 138 -15.26 2.28 -8.20
N ARG A 139 -14.92 3.48 -7.74
CA ARG A 139 -14.18 4.41 -8.59
C ARG A 139 -12.71 3.97 -8.62
N LEU A 140 -12.34 3.23 -9.67
CA LEU A 140 -10.94 2.93 -9.97
C LEU A 140 -10.30 4.16 -10.61
N MET A 141 -9.22 4.67 -10.01
CA MET A 141 -8.40 5.70 -10.63
C MET A 141 -7.01 5.15 -10.89
N ARG A 142 -6.61 5.12 -12.17
CA ARG A 142 -5.26 4.80 -12.58
C ARG A 142 -4.46 6.09 -12.72
N LYS A 143 -3.35 6.19 -12.00
CA LYS A 143 -2.37 7.27 -12.14
C LYS A 143 -1.00 6.67 -12.44
N PHE A 144 -0.29 7.29 -13.37
CA PHE A 144 1.11 6.97 -13.58
C PHE A 144 1.94 7.62 -12.46
N MET A 145 2.72 6.82 -11.73
CA MET A 145 3.64 7.33 -10.73
C MET A 145 5.06 7.09 -11.21
N TRP A 146 5.73 8.15 -11.65
CA TRP A 146 7.17 8.09 -11.87
C TRP A 146 7.88 8.30 -10.54
N ASN A 147 8.41 7.22 -9.96
CA ASN A 147 9.20 7.30 -8.73
C ASN A 147 10.65 6.87 -8.99
N GLY A 148 11.34 7.66 -9.80
CA GLY A 148 12.80 7.69 -9.95
C GLY A 148 13.50 6.46 -10.55
N ASN A 149 12.89 5.27 -10.53
CA ASN A 149 13.47 4.03 -11.09
C ASN A 149 12.46 2.88 -11.32
N ARG A 150 11.17 3.04 -11.00
CA ARG A 150 10.16 1.99 -11.19
C ARG A 150 8.98 2.49 -12.02
N ASP A 151 8.70 1.77 -13.09
CA ASP A 151 7.50 1.95 -13.90
C ASP A 151 6.33 1.25 -13.22
N ASN A 152 5.70 1.97 -12.29
CA ASN A 152 4.56 1.48 -11.52
C ASN A 152 3.28 2.24 -11.86
N ASN A 153 2.17 1.52 -11.90
CA ASN A 153 0.83 2.11 -11.91
C ASN A 153 0.32 2.22 -10.48
N LEU A 154 -0.30 3.36 -10.17
CA LEU A 154 -1.08 3.54 -8.96
C LEU A 154 -2.56 3.32 -9.28
N PHE A 155 -3.16 2.33 -8.63
CA PHE A 155 -4.60 2.14 -8.63
C PHE A 155 -5.17 2.64 -7.30
N GLN A 156 -6.13 3.56 -7.35
CA GLN A 156 -6.83 4.02 -6.15
C GLN A 156 -8.27 3.54 -6.17
N VAL A 157 -8.70 3.04 -5.01
CA VAL A 157 -10.00 2.42 -4.78
C VAL A 157 -10.55 3.04 -3.50
N ASN A 158 -11.73 3.65 -3.59
CA ASN A 158 -12.42 4.18 -2.41
C ASN A 158 -13.55 3.22 -2.02
N ILE A 159 -13.48 2.67 -0.81
CA ILE A 159 -14.47 1.74 -0.26
C ILE A 159 -15.27 2.47 0.81
N GLN A 160 -16.59 2.46 0.67
CA GLN A 160 -17.50 2.92 1.72
C GLN A 160 -17.52 1.89 2.85
N ILE A 161 -17.26 2.32 4.09
CA ILE A 161 -17.41 1.49 5.29
C ILE A 161 -18.86 0.98 5.36
N GLY A 162 -19.02 -0.31 5.65
CA GLY A 162 -20.31 -0.99 5.65
C GLY A 162 -20.77 -1.52 4.28
N PHE A 163 -20.02 -1.26 3.20
CA PHE A 163 -20.30 -1.90 1.92
C PHE A 163 -19.87 -3.39 1.96
N GLU A 164 -20.84 -4.26 2.17
CA GLU A 164 -20.63 -5.70 2.33
C GLU A 164 -20.00 -6.34 1.08
N GLY A 165 -19.05 -7.26 1.29
CA GLY A 165 -18.37 -7.99 0.22
C GLY A 165 -17.27 -7.21 -0.51
N ALA A 166 -17.09 -5.91 -0.22
CA ALA A 166 -16.10 -5.09 -0.92
C ALA A 166 -14.68 -5.56 -0.64
N PHE A 167 -14.35 -5.77 0.64
CA PHE A 167 -13.01 -6.18 1.07
C PHE A 167 -12.66 -7.58 0.56
N GLU A 168 -13.62 -8.50 0.61
CA GLU A 168 -13.49 -9.86 0.12
C GLU A 168 -13.20 -9.86 -1.39
N TYR A 169 -13.90 -9.01 -2.15
CA TYR A 169 -13.63 -8.82 -3.58
C TYR A 169 -12.22 -8.26 -3.85
N PHE A 170 -11.79 -7.21 -3.13
CA PHE A 170 -10.44 -6.68 -3.31
C PHE A 170 -9.38 -7.69 -2.92
N SER A 171 -9.59 -8.38 -1.80
CA SER A 171 -8.70 -9.45 -1.33
C SER A 171 -8.52 -10.52 -2.42
N GLN A 172 -9.59 -10.94 -3.09
CA GLN A 172 -9.51 -11.90 -4.20
C GLN A 172 -8.78 -11.35 -5.44
N SER A 173 -8.84 -10.03 -5.66
CA SER A 173 -8.30 -9.40 -6.87
C SER A 173 -6.79 -9.13 -6.79
N ILE A 174 -6.24 -8.86 -5.59
CA ILE A 174 -4.86 -8.40 -5.42
C ILE A 174 -3.79 -9.52 -5.45
N GLY A 175 -4.20 -10.78 -5.53
CA GLY A 175 -3.29 -11.94 -5.42
C GLY A 175 -3.00 -12.30 -3.96
N ASN A 176 -2.29 -13.42 -3.72
CA ASN A 176 -2.01 -13.89 -2.35
C ASN A 176 -0.74 -13.28 -1.77
N ASN A 177 0.21 -12.90 -2.63
CA ASN A 177 1.48 -12.32 -2.23
C ASN A 177 1.45 -10.81 -2.43
N ILE A 178 1.73 -10.06 -1.37
CA ILE A 178 1.83 -8.60 -1.38
C ILE A 178 3.24 -8.23 -0.92
N GLY A 179 3.95 -7.39 -1.69
CA GLY A 179 5.33 -7.04 -1.35
C GLY A 179 5.43 -6.28 -0.03
N LYS A 180 4.68 -5.19 0.09
CA LYS A 180 4.63 -4.33 1.28
C LYS A 180 3.19 -3.91 1.59
N VAL A 181 2.85 -3.89 2.87
CA VAL A 181 1.59 -3.32 3.37
C VAL A 181 1.88 -2.07 4.18
N VAL A 182 1.21 -0.97 3.86
CA VAL A 182 1.24 0.29 4.60
C VAL A 182 -0.14 0.58 5.14
N ILE A 183 -0.23 0.86 6.44
CA ILE A 183 -1.46 1.24 7.11
C ILE A 183 -1.27 2.62 7.72
N GLU A 184 -1.93 3.58 7.10
CA GLU A 184 -2.06 4.92 7.63
C GLU A 184 -3.28 4.94 8.55
N ARG A 185 -3.05 5.19 9.85
CA ARG A 185 -4.09 5.24 10.90
C ARG A 185 -4.75 3.88 11.11
N PHE A 186 -4.05 3.03 11.84
CA PHE A 186 -4.46 1.65 12.10
C PHE A 186 -5.75 1.57 12.93
N GLU A 187 -6.87 1.23 12.28
CA GLU A 187 -8.14 0.88 12.94
C GLU A 187 -8.39 -0.62 12.76
N GLY A 188 -8.05 -1.39 13.79
CA GLY A 188 -7.85 -2.84 13.73
C GLY A 188 -9.01 -3.76 13.32
N GLN A 189 -10.19 -3.26 12.94
CA GLN A 189 -11.35 -4.10 12.60
C GLN A 189 -11.34 -4.61 11.14
N LEU A 190 -10.54 -4.00 10.26
CA LEU A 190 -10.62 -4.22 8.81
C LEU A 190 -9.63 -5.28 8.29
N PHE A 191 -8.63 -5.63 9.12
CA PHE A 191 -7.52 -6.52 8.75
C PHE A 191 -7.95 -7.93 8.36
N PRO A 192 -8.79 -8.63 9.15
CA PRO A 192 -9.03 -10.05 8.89
C PRO A 192 -9.66 -10.28 7.52
N LYS A 193 -10.51 -9.36 7.04
CA LYS A 193 -11.23 -9.53 5.77
C LYS A 193 -10.35 -9.31 4.54
N LEU A 194 -9.43 -8.35 4.62
CA LEU A 194 -8.58 -7.99 3.47
C LEU A 194 -7.38 -8.94 3.35
N PHE A 195 -6.81 -9.36 4.48
CA PHE A 195 -5.57 -10.14 4.53
C PHE A 195 -5.74 -11.63 4.75
N ASN A 196 -6.98 -12.15 4.84
CA ASN A 196 -7.18 -13.60 4.99
C ASN A 196 -6.51 -14.37 3.84
N GLY A 197 -5.62 -15.30 4.19
CA GLY A 197 -4.83 -16.08 3.21
C GLY A 197 -3.82 -15.25 2.40
N LYS A 198 -3.40 -14.08 2.90
CA LYS A 198 -2.39 -13.23 2.27
C LYS A 198 -1.06 -13.31 3.02
N GLU A 199 0.01 -13.29 2.25
CA GLU A 199 1.38 -13.26 2.74
C GLU A 199 2.03 -11.92 2.37
N PHE A 200 2.72 -11.32 3.34
CA PHE A 200 3.55 -10.14 3.14
C PHE A 200 4.61 -10.06 4.23
N HIS A 201 5.84 -9.76 3.81
CA HIS A 201 6.98 -9.76 4.73
C HIS A 201 7.33 -8.36 5.27
N HIS A 202 6.77 -7.31 4.69
CA HIS A 202 6.99 -5.93 5.11
C HIS A 202 5.68 -5.24 5.51
N LEU A 203 5.65 -4.75 6.75
CA LEU A 203 4.55 -3.99 7.31
C LEU A 203 5.01 -2.59 7.73
N ASP A 204 4.25 -1.57 7.37
CA ASP A 204 4.45 -0.18 7.76
C ASP A 204 3.16 0.33 8.42
N VAL A 205 3.24 0.75 9.68
CA VAL A 205 2.07 1.13 10.49
C VAL A 205 2.31 2.47 11.15
N SER A 206 1.28 3.33 11.15
CA SER A 206 1.33 4.63 11.80
C SER A 206 0.21 4.79 12.83
N HIS A 207 0.59 5.14 14.06
CA HIS A 207 -0.29 5.40 15.19
C HIS A 207 -0.03 6.78 15.81
N THR A 208 -1.08 7.60 15.92
CA THR A 208 -0.99 8.86 16.68
C THR A 208 -0.93 8.60 18.18
N ILE A 209 -1.75 7.66 18.64
CA ILE A 209 -1.75 7.13 20.00
C ILE A 209 -1.56 5.63 19.85
N PHE A 210 -0.57 5.05 20.52
CA PHE A 210 -0.25 3.64 20.46
C PHE A 210 -0.52 3.01 21.83
N THR A 211 -1.62 2.27 21.89
CA THR A 211 -2.18 1.65 23.10
C THR A 211 -1.81 0.16 23.19
N GLN A 212 -2.03 -0.46 24.36
CA GLN A 212 -1.87 -1.91 24.53
C GLN A 212 -2.71 -2.72 23.52
N THR A 213 -3.98 -2.35 23.33
CA THR A 213 -4.89 -3.03 22.39
C THR A 213 -4.38 -2.97 20.95
N GLU A 214 -3.75 -1.87 20.54
CA GLU A 214 -3.15 -1.75 19.21
C GLU A 214 -1.87 -2.57 19.09
N ALA A 215 -1.03 -2.60 20.12
CA ALA A 215 0.16 -3.44 20.18
C ALA A 215 -0.20 -4.93 20.08
N ASP A 216 -1.25 -5.39 20.76
CA ASP A 216 -1.71 -6.78 20.70
C ASP A 216 -2.19 -7.15 19.29
N LYS A 217 -2.94 -6.25 18.64
CA LYS A 217 -3.39 -6.45 17.24
C LYS A 217 -2.22 -6.48 16.27
N LEU A 218 -1.26 -5.57 16.41
CA LEU A 218 -0.06 -5.54 15.60
C LEU A 218 0.74 -6.83 15.75
N ASN A 219 0.94 -7.31 16.98
CA ASN A 219 1.61 -8.58 17.26
C ASN A 219 0.91 -9.77 16.59
N ASN A 220 -0.43 -9.82 16.63
CA ASN A 220 -1.19 -10.88 15.95
C ASN A 220 -1.01 -10.79 14.43
N THR A 221 -1.15 -9.59 13.84
CA THR A 221 -0.93 -9.39 12.40
C THR A 221 0.47 -9.82 11.96
N ILE A 222 1.52 -9.52 12.74
CA ILE A 222 2.89 -9.95 12.43
C ILE A 222 3.00 -11.47 12.37
N ARG A 223 2.35 -12.18 13.31
CA ARG A 223 2.37 -13.65 13.37
C ARG A 223 1.53 -14.27 12.25
N ASP A 224 0.32 -13.77 12.04
CA ASP A 224 -0.64 -14.33 11.11
C ASP A 224 -0.18 -14.21 9.65
N HIS A 225 0.66 -13.22 9.34
CA HIS A 225 1.12 -12.94 7.98
C HIS A 225 2.63 -13.14 7.77
N SER A 226 3.33 -13.73 8.74
CA SER A 226 4.79 -13.96 8.68
C SER A 226 5.59 -12.70 8.32
N VAL A 227 5.24 -11.59 8.98
CA VAL A 227 5.93 -10.31 8.78
C VAL A 227 7.33 -10.41 9.37
N GLU A 228 8.33 -10.04 8.57
CA GLU A 228 9.73 -10.07 8.99
C GLU A 228 10.29 -8.67 9.23
N GLN A 229 9.73 -7.68 8.52
CA GLN A 229 10.15 -6.28 8.55
C GLN A 229 8.99 -5.39 9.00
N LEU A 230 9.22 -4.59 10.04
CA LEU A 230 8.26 -3.62 10.54
C LEU A 230 8.84 -2.21 10.48
N THR A 231 8.08 -1.26 9.91
CA THR A 231 8.21 0.16 10.17
C THR A 231 7.05 0.61 11.06
N LEU A 232 7.36 1.10 12.26
CA LEU A 232 6.39 1.55 13.25
C LEU A 232 6.57 3.05 13.47
N THR A 233 5.60 3.84 13.00
CA THR A 233 5.49 5.27 13.29
C THR A 233 4.56 5.48 14.47
N VAL A 234 5.04 6.10 15.55
CA VAL A 234 4.26 6.31 16.79
C VAL A 234 4.36 7.75 17.28
N GLY A 235 3.25 8.30 17.76
CA GLY A 235 3.23 9.57 18.51
C GLY A 235 3.26 9.33 20.01
N LYS A 236 2.09 9.34 20.64
CA LYS A 236 1.93 9.11 22.08
C LYS A 236 1.82 7.62 22.36
N VAL A 237 2.67 7.07 23.23
CA VAL A 237 2.57 5.68 23.68
C VAL A 237 1.84 5.62 25.01
N VAL A 238 0.74 4.87 25.10
CA VAL A 238 -0.12 4.74 26.29
C VAL A 238 -0.31 3.26 26.60
N MET A 239 0.67 2.68 27.29
CA MET A 239 0.64 1.28 27.75
C MET A 239 1.38 1.16 29.08
N SER A 240 1.06 0.12 29.85
CA SER A 240 1.65 -0.10 31.17
C SER A 240 3.11 -0.54 31.12
N ASP A 241 3.49 -1.29 30.08
CA ASP A 241 4.86 -1.81 29.91
C ASP A 241 5.31 -1.73 28.44
N PRO A 242 5.73 -0.54 27.98
CA PRO A 242 6.19 -0.34 26.61
C PRO A 242 7.47 -1.09 26.28
N VAL A 243 8.36 -1.31 27.25
CA VAL A 243 9.62 -2.04 27.04
C VAL A 243 9.31 -3.48 26.65
N ARG A 244 8.36 -4.14 27.33
CA ARG A 244 7.93 -5.49 26.97
C ARG A 244 7.44 -5.59 25.53
N ILE A 245 6.70 -4.59 25.03
CA ILE A 245 6.22 -4.60 23.64
C ILE A 245 7.39 -4.54 22.65
N VAL A 246 8.36 -3.65 22.87
CA VAL A 246 9.54 -3.54 22.01
C VAL A 246 10.34 -4.84 22.00
N LEU A 247 10.54 -5.46 23.16
CA LEU A 247 11.21 -6.76 23.27
C LEU A 247 10.41 -7.88 22.57
N GLN A 248 9.09 -7.88 22.69
CA GLN A 248 8.23 -8.82 21.96
C GLN A 248 8.38 -8.68 20.45
N LEU A 249 8.37 -7.45 19.92
CA LEU A 249 8.58 -7.19 18.50
C LEU A 249 9.94 -7.70 18.03
N SER A 250 11.01 -7.49 18.82
CA SER A 250 12.36 -7.99 18.50
C SER A 250 12.51 -9.52 18.51
N ASN A 251 11.56 -10.27 19.10
CA ASN A 251 11.50 -11.73 18.98
C ASN A 251 10.87 -12.19 17.67
N LEU A 252 9.99 -11.38 17.08
CA LEU A 252 9.19 -11.76 15.91
C LEU A 252 9.84 -11.35 14.58
N LEU A 253 10.56 -10.22 14.60
CA LEU A 253 11.05 -9.52 13.41
C LEU A 253 12.57 -9.70 13.23
N SER A 254 13.02 -9.76 11.97
CA SER A 254 14.44 -9.63 11.62
C SER A 254 14.84 -8.16 11.43
N SER A 255 13.90 -7.29 11.05
CA SER A 255 14.12 -5.86 10.86
C SER A 255 13.03 -5.01 11.51
N LEU A 256 13.43 -4.05 12.32
CA LEU A 256 12.53 -3.11 13.01
C LEU A 256 13.00 -1.67 12.81
N ARG A 257 12.12 -0.82 12.32
CA ARG A 257 12.29 0.63 12.28
C ARG A 257 11.23 1.28 13.14
N ILE A 258 11.64 2.10 14.10
CA ILE A 258 10.75 2.87 14.95
C ILE A 258 10.97 4.34 14.64
N TYR A 259 9.92 5.03 14.20
CA TYR A 259 9.91 6.47 13.99
C TYR A 259 8.97 7.11 15.01
N GLN A 260 9.51 7.84 15.97
CA GLN A 260 8.73 8.54 16.98
C GLN A 260 8.50 10.00 16.57
N THR A 261 7.23 10.37 16.45
CA THR A 261 6.82 11.75 16.21
C THR A 261 6.74 12.53 17.52
N ASP A 262 6.53 13.84 17.41
CA ASP A 262 6.35 14.73 18.56
C ASP A 262 5.22 14.25 19.48
N ASN A 263 5.41 14.46 20.78
CA ASN A 263 4.40 14.29 21.82
C ASN A 263 4.34 15.59 22.62
N VAL A 264 3.36 16.42 22.30
CA VAL A 264 3.20 17.79 22.84
C VAL A 264 3.06 17.86 24.37
N GLU A 265 2.78 16.73 25.03
CA GLU A 265 2.66 16.63 26.49
C GLU A 265 4.01 16.41 27.19
N ILE A 266 5.05 16.08 26.43
CA ILE A 266 6.37 15.73 26.96
C ILE A 266 7.36 16.83 26.59
N ASN A 267 8.22 17.21 27.56
CA ASN A 267 9.29 18.16 27.30
C ASN A 267 10.28 17.58 26.27
N SER A 268 10.59 18.33 25.21
CA SER A 268 11.53 17.90 24.15
C SER A 268 12.94 17.61 24.66
N ASP A 269 13.32 18.16 25.81
CA ASP A 269 14.63 17.96 26.42
C ASP A 269 14.66 16.73 27.34
N SER A 270 13.54 16.03 27.51
CA SER A 270 13.48 14.80 28.31
C SER A 270 14.13 13.62 27.58
N ALA A 271 14.72 12.70 28.34
CA ALA A 271 15.21 11.41 27.86
C ALA A 271 14.06 10.43 27.60
N TYR A 272 13.15 10.81 26.69
CA TYR A 272 11.91 10.10 26.42
C TYR A 272 11.95 9.30 25.12
N PHE A 273 11.63 8.02 25.19
CA PHE A 273 11.40 7.19 24.01
C PHE A 273 10.34 6.14 24.29
N PHE A 274 9.48 5.90 23.32
CA PHE A 274 8.47 4.86 23.29
C PHE A 274 7.64 4.74 24.59
N GLY A 275 7.25 5.87 25.21
CA GLY A 275 6.46 5.84 26.46
C GLY A 275 7.27 5.74 27.75
N VAL A 276 8.60 5.68 27.69
CA VAL A 276 9.49 5.59 28.86
C VAL A 276 10.34 6.85 28.97
N VAL A 277 10.36 7.45 30.16
CA VAL A 277 11.26 8.56 30.53
C VAL A 277 12.47 7.96 31.26
N GLU A 278 13.67 8.40 30.92
CA GLU A 278 14.93 7.97 31.56
C GLU A 278 15.17 6.45 31.50
N GLY A 279 14.72 5.80 30.42
CA GLY A 279 14.92 4.37 30.20
C GLY A 279 16.39 3.99 29.99
N ASP A 280 16.79 2.81 30.48
CA ASP A 280 18.10 2.19 30.20
C ASP A 280 18.14 1.61 28.78
N TRP A 281 18.02 2.49 27.79
CA TRP A 281 17.98 2.13 26.37
C TRP A 281 19.20 1.36 25.87
N PRO A 282 20.45 1.62 26.33
CA PRO A 282 21.58 0.77 25.97
C PRO A 282 21.35 -0.70 26.28
N ARG A 283 20.89 -1.01 27.50
CA ARG A 283 20.62 -2.38 27.92
C ARG A 283 19.44 -2.99 27.16
N ILE A 284 18.35 -2.22 27.00
CA ILE A 284 17.15 -2.69 26.29
C ILE A 284 17.48 -2.99 24.82
N ILE A 285 18.18 -2.10 24.12
CA ILE A 285 18.58 -2.28 22.72
C ILE A 285 19.51 -3.48 22.57
N ALA A 286 20.49 -3.65 23.47
CA ALA A 286 21.33 -4.85 23.47
C ALA A 286 20.48 -6.13 23.64
N ASP A 287 19.50 -6.13 24.54
CA ASP A 287 18.56 -7.26 24.73
C ASP A 287 17.62 -7.49 23.53
N MET A 288 17.31 -6.46 22.73
CA MET A 288 16.58 -6.68 21.47
C MET A 288 17.41 -7.50 20.47
N PHE A 289 18.73 -7.29 20.43
CA PHE A 289 19.63 -7.95 19.48
C PHE A 289 20.07 -9.35 19.90
N THR A 290 19.89 -9.75 21.16
CA THR A 290 20.07 -11.15 21.60
C THR A 290 18.99 -12.09 21.03
N ARG A 291 17.94 -11.52 20.42
CA ARG A 291 16.75 -12.21 19.92
C ARG A 291 16.84 -12.39 18.39
N LYS A 292 15.69 -12.45 17.70
CA LYS A 292 15.61 -12.62 16.25
C LYS A 292 16.09 -11.40 15.47
N LEU A 293 16.04 -10.21 16.07
CA LEU A 293 16.34 -8.95 15.39
C LEU A 293 17.78 -8.84 14.89
N ASP A 294 17.95 -8.47 13.62
CA ASP A 294 19.25 -8.23 12.97
C ASP A 294 19.45 -6.75 12.64
N LYS A 295 18.35 -6.06 12.31
CA LYS A 295 18.36 -4.67 11.86
C LYS A 295 17.45 -3.83 12.76
N LEU A 296 17.99 -2.77 13.39
CA LEU A 296 17.22 -1.82 14.18
C LEU A 296 17.51 -0.39 13.74
N CYS A 297 16.46 0.35 13.39
CA CYS A 297 16.53 1.79 13.15
C CYS A 297 15.62 2.52 14.15
N ILE A 298 16.16 3.46 14.92
CA ILE A 298 15.37 4.33 15.81
C ILE A 298 15.51 5.78 15.37
N GLU A 299 14.39 6.42 15.07
CA GLU A 299 14.32 7.81 14.65
C GLU A 299 13.43 8.58 15.62
N ASN A 300 14.06 9.23 16.60
CA ASN A 300 13.42 9.98 17.68
C ASN A 300 13.99 11.41 17.76
N TYR A 301 13.82 12.18 16.69
CA TYR A 301 14.41 13.52 16.56
C TYR A 301 13.83 14.55 17.52
N TRP A 302 12.65 14.28 18.09
CA TRP A 302 11.95 15.17 19.01
C TRP A 302 12.46 15.08 20.45
N PHE A 303 13.07 13.95 20.82
CA PHE A 303 13.57 13.67 22.16
C PHE A 303 14.98 13.05 22.10
N PRO A 304 15.97 13.77 21.55
CA PRO A 304 17.29 13.19 21.24
C PRO A 304 18.02 12.65 22.48
N GLU A 305 17.75 13.18 23.66
CA GLU A 305 18.37 12.79 24.92
C GLU A 305 17.98 11.39 25.41
N TYR A 306 17.02 10.70 24.77
CA TYR A 306 16.71 9.30 25.11
C TYR A 306 17.93 8.37 24.97
N LEU A 307 18.87 8.74 24.10
CA LEU A 307 20.15 8.08 23.95
C LEU A 307 21.24 9.15 24.04
N SER A 308 21.83 9.33 25.21
CA SER A 308 22.97 10.23 25.38
C SER A 308 24.22 9.70 24.67
N THR A 309 25.24 10.54 24.50
CA THR A 309 26.54 10.12 23.93
C THR A 309 27.17 8.97 24.73
N MET A 310 27.13 9.03 26.07
CA MET A 310 27.62 7.95 26.94
C MET A 310 26.85 6.64 26.71
N CYS A 311 25.53 6.71 26.53
CA CYS A 311 24.69 5.56 26.22
C CYS A 311 25.02 4.95 24.85
N ALA A 312 25.30 5.79 23.84
CA ALA A 312 25.72 5.33 22.52
C ALA A 312 27.11 4.65 22.56
N ASP A 313 28.05 5.17 23.35
CA ASP A 313 29.37 4.55 23.53
C ASP A 313 29.26 3.15 24.19
N LYS A 314 28.39 3.00 25.19
CA LYS A 314 28.08 1.68 25.78
C LYS A 314 27.56 0.69 24.75
N LEU A 315 26.66 1.11 23.85
CA LEU A 315 26.15 0.25 22.77
C LEU A 315 27.25 -0.13 21.78
N LYS A 316 28.13 0.82 21.46
CA LYS A 316 29.27 0.58 20.55
C LYS A 316 30.21 -0.50 21.07
N GLU A 317 30.40 -0.57 22.38
CA GLU A 317 31.20 -1.62 23.04
C GLU A 317 30.43 -2.93 23.16
N ALA A 318 29.13 -2.90 23.49
CA ALA A 318 28.33 -4.09 23.76
C ALA A 318 27.91 -4.87 22.50
N LEU A 319 27.46 -4.19 21.43
CA LEU A 319 26.89 -4.85 20.25
C LEU A 319 27.87 -5.79 19.52
N PRO A 320 29.16 -5.47 19.34
CA PRO A 320 30.12 -6.39 18.72
C PRO A 320 30.34 -7.68 19.51
N LEU A 321 30.11 -7.68 20.82
CA LEU A 321 30.29 -8.85 21.68
C LEU A 321 29.18 -9.89 21.52
N LEU A 322 28.07 -9.54 20.85
CA LEU A 322 26.96 -10.47 20.59
C LEU A 322 27.28 -11.53 19.54
N GLY A 323 28.40 -11.41 18.81
CA GLY A 323 28.83 -12.40 17.82
C GLY A 323 27.89 -12.54 16.61
N LYS A 324 27.06 -11.53 16.35
CA LYS A 324 26.05 -11.50 15.29
C LYS A 324 26.33 -10.37 14.30
N GLN A 325 26.01 -10.58 13.03
CA GLN A 325 26.02 -9.50 12.04
C GLN A 325 24.80 -8.62 12.26
N LEU A 326 25.00 -7.40 12.76
CA LEU A 326 23.92 -6.49 13.11
C LEU A 326 24.02 -5.20 12.31
N TRP A 327 22.87 -4.60 12.04
CA TRP A 327 22.78 -3.24 11.55
C TRP A 327 21.98 -2.41 12.57
N PHE A 328 22.58 -1.35 13.09
CA PHE A 328 21.95 -0.49 14.10
C PHE A 328 22.17 0.98 13.77
N ALA A 329 21.09 1.72 13.60
CA ALA A 329 21.10 3.18 13.44
C ALA A 329 20.11 3.83 14.41
N ALA A 330 20.51 4.93 15.05
CA ALA A 330 19.68 5.64 16.01
C ALA A 330 19.96 7.14 15.97
N SER A 331 18.92 7.98 16.03
CA SER A 331 19.11 9.37 16.46
C SER A 331 19.57 9.39 17.92
N TYR A 332 20.43 10.33 18.33
CA TYR A 332 20.91 10.39 19.72
C TYR A 332 21.38 11.82 20.06
N GLY A 333 21.47 12.14 21.36
CA GLY A 333 21.93 13.44 21.87
C GLY A 333 23.45 13.56 21.74
N GLY A 334 23.91 14.33 20.75
CA GLY A 334 25.33 14.57 20.47
C GLY A 334 25.58 15.66 19.43
N TYR A 335 26.79 16.22 19.44
CA TYR A 335 27.23 17.30 18.53
C TYR A 335 27.13 16.92 17.04
N GLU A 336 26.84 17.92 16.22
CA GLU A 336 26.54 17.79 14.78
C GLU A 336 27.58 17.01 13.96
N GLY A 337 27.11 16.21 13.01
CA GLY A 337 27.92 15.77 11.86
C GLY A 337 28.76 14.50 12.03
N ALA A 338 28.74 13.83 13.18
CA ALA A 338 29.51 12.59 13.37
C ALA A 338 28.82 11.37 12.73
N LYS A 339 28.98 11.19 11.42
CA LYS A 339 28.79 9.86 10.80
C LYS A 339 30.01 9.01 11.15
N ARG A 340 29.85 8.01 12.02
CA ARG A 340 30.92 7.07 12.36
C ARG A 340 30.56 5.68 11.86
N LYS A 341 31.05 5.33 10.67
CA LYS A 341 30.99 3.95 10.17
C LYS A 341 32.04 3.12 10.89
N HIS A 342 31.64 2.06 11.58
CA HIS A 342 32.57 1.13 12.21
C HIS A 342 32.33 -0.28 11.66
N LYS A 343 33.12 -0.68 10.65
CA LYS A 343 33.02 -1.98 9.97
C LYS A 343 31.60 -2.21 9.41
N ASP A 344 30.96 -3.33 9.77
CA ASP A 344 29.61 -3.73 9.33
C ASP A 344 28.47 -3.00 10.06
N TYR A 345 28.80 -2.14 11.03
CA TYR A 345 27.85 -1.42 11.85
C TYR A 345 27.85 0.08 11.47
N LEU A 346 26.69 0.60 11.05
CA LEU A 346 26.51 2.01 10.74
C LEU A 346 25.70 2.71 11.83
N VAL A 347 26.39 3.23 12.85
CA VAL A 347 25.76 4.14 13.82
C VAL A 347 25.76 5.56 13.22
N GLU A 348 24.62 5.99 12.70
CA GLU A 348 24.44 7.34 12.15
C GLU A 348 23.82 8.27 13.21
N GLY A 349 24.62 9.16 13.78
CA GLY A 349 24.11 10.29 14.55
C GLY A 349 23.45 11.30 13.62
N LYS A 350 22.14 11.52 13.80
CA LYS A 350 21.38 12.47 12.97
C LYS A 350 21.06 13.74 13.77
N VAL A 351 21.27 14.87 13.09
CA VAL A 351 21.17 16.22 13.64
C VAL A 351 19.73 16.71 13.69
N ARG A 352 19.45 17.57 14.67
CA ARG A 352 18.22 18.37 14.81
C ARG A 352 18.09 19.28 13.59
N PHE A 353 17.24 18.94 12.62
CA PHE A 353 17.01 19.82 11.47
C PHE A 353 16.32 21.11 11.94
N SER A 354 16.93 22.26 11.65
CA SER A 354 16.31 23.58 11.86
C SER A 354 15.12 23.76 10.91
N LYS A 355 13.93 23.27 11.29
CA LYS A 355 12.55 23.52 10.78
C LYS A 355 12.27 23.72 9.26
N ARG A 356 13.22 23.66 8.31
CA ARG A 356 13.01 24.03 6.89
C ARG A 356 13.76 23.20 5.83
N GLN A 357 14.54 22.18 6.17
CA GLN A 357 15.18 21.31 5.16
C GLN A 357 14.53 19.93 5.10
N SER A 358 14.31 19.45 3.87
CA SER A 358 13.60 18.21 3.53
C SER A 358 14.33 16.97 4.06
N ILE A 359 13.59 16.11 4.75
CA ILE A 359 14.00 14.88 5.46
C ILE A 359 14.43 13.75 4.46
N SER A 360 14.38 13.99 3.15
CA SER A 360 14.29 12.92 2.15
C SER A 360 15.59 12.19 1.79
N ALA A 361 16.78 12.79 1.94
CA ALA A 361 18.02 12.17 1.45
C ALA A 361 18.57 11.02 2.33
N PRO A 362 18.69 11.16 3.66
CA PRO A 362 19.27 10.11 4.52
C PRO A 362 18.31 8.92 4.72
N ILE A 363 16.99 9.16 4.68
CA ILE A 363 15.98 8.11 4.71
C ILE A 363 16.14 7.17 3.51
N ARG A 364 16.47 7.70 2.32
CA ARG A 364 16.66 6.89 1.11
C ARG A 364 17.86 5.95 1.21
N GLU A 365 18.93 6.35 1.89
CA GLU A 365 20.12 5.49 2.06
C GLU A 365 19.86 4.36 3.06
N CYS A 366 19.19 4.68 4.17
CA CYS A 366 18.70 3.70 5.15
C CYS A 366 17.71 2.71 4.50
N GLN A 367 16.74 3.22 3.73
CA GLN A 367 15.78 2.40 2.99
C GLN A 367 16.46 1.58 1.88
N ALA A 368 17.49 2.10 1.21
CA ALA A 368 18.23 1.38 0.20
C ALA A 368 19.03 0.22 0.80
N GLN A 369 19.61 0.37 2.00
CA GLN A 369 20.29 -0.74 2.68
C GLN A 369 19.31 -1.79 3.22
N ILE A 370 18.12 -1.38 3.66
CA ILE A 370 17.06 -2.34 4.02
C ILE A 370 16.58 -3.11 2.77
N LYS A 371 16.50 -2.46 1.60
CA LYS A 371 16.01 -3.04 0.34
C LYS A 371 17.06 -3.81 -0.50
N LYS A 372 18.36 -3.73 -0.18
CA LYS A 372 19.46 -4.28 -1.01
C LYS A 372 19.84 -5.75 -0.71
N THR A 373 19.09 -6.41 0.16
CA THR A 373 19.16 -7.83 0.52
C THR A 373 17.74 -8.33 0.63
#